data_AF-A0AAE9LV92-F1
#
_entry.id   AF-A0AAE9LV92-F1
#
_cell.length_a   1.000
_cell.length_b   1.000
_cell.length_c   1.000
_cell.angle_alpha   90.00
_cell.angle_beta   90.00
_cell.angle_gamma   90.00
#
_symmetry.space_group_name_H-M   'P 1'
#
loop_
_entity.id
_entity.type
_entity.pdbx_description
1 polymer ?
#
loop_
_entity_poly.entity_id
_entity_poly.type
_entity_poly.pdbx_seq_one_letter_code
_entity_poly.pdbx_strand_id
1 'polypeptide(L)' 'MLLSTGNSQLIEHTKNDNYWADGGDGTGRNMLGIILMETRDYLKKSL' A
#
# COMPACT_ATOMS: atom_id res chain seq x y z
N MET A 1 -10.72 -0.07 7.73
CA MET A 1 -10.68 1.37 7.38
C MET A 1 -9.23 1.75 7.13
N LEU A 2 -8.93 2.65 6.18
CA LEU A 2 -7.54 3.00 5.84
C LEU A 2 -6.77 3.64 7.03
N LEU A 3 -7.42 4.55 7.77
CA LEU A 3 -6.82 5.22 8.94
C LEU A 3 -6.49 4.24 10.09
N SER A 4 -7.27 3.17 10.27
CA SER A 4 -7.05 2.19 11.34
C SER A 4 -5.82 1.31 11.13
N THR A 5 -5.19 1.36 9.95
CA THR A 5 -3.93 0.66 9.67
C THR A 5 -2.73 1.29 10.39
N GLY A 6 -2.91 2.48 10.97
CA GLY A 6 -1.87 3.18 11.73
C GLY A 6 -0.69 3.56 10.85
N ASN A 7 0.49 3.04 11.18
CA ASN A 7 1.73 3.21 10.42
C ASN A 7 2.20 1.90 9.76
N SER A 8 1.35 0.87 9.74
CA SER A 8 1.68 -0.40 9.09
C SER A 8 1.88 -0.20 7.60
N GLN A 9 2.84 -0.94 7.03
CA GLN A 9 3.02 -1.01 5.60
C GLN A 9 1.85 -1.79 4.97
N LEU A 10 1.33 -1.31 3.85
CA LEU A 10 0.31 -1.99 3.08
C LEU A 10 0.97 -2.63 1.86
N ILE A 11 0.82 -3.94 1.74
CA ILE A 11 1.38 -4.74 0.65
C ILE A 11 0.29 -5.71 0.20
N GLU A 12 -0.04 -5.67 -1.09
CA GLU A 12 -0.82 -6.76 -1.70
C GLU A 12 0.15 -7.87 -2.11
N HIS A 13 -0.11 -9.09 -1.64
CA HIS A 13 0.73 -10.25 -1.93
C HIS A 13 0.16 -11.07 -3.08
N THR A 14 0.76 -10.99 -4.27
CA THR A 14 0.32 -11.78 -5.42
C THR A 14 1.40 -11.89 -6.50
N LYS A 15 1.56 -13.09 -7.06
CA LYS A 15 2.46 -13.38 -8.18
C LYS A 15 1.99 -12.87 -9.55
N ASN A 16 0.75 -12.38 -9.62
CA ASN A 16 0.12 -12.03 -10.89
C ASN A 16 0.30 -10.55 -11.26
N ASP A 17 0.86 -9.74 -10.35
CA ASP A 17 1.00 -8.31 -10.58
C ASP A 17 2.29 -7.76 -9.92
N ASN A 18 3.28 -7.44 -10.75
CA ASN A 18 4.54 -6.85 -10.29
C ASN A 18 4.49 -5.32 -10.22
N TYR A 19 3.44 -4.67 -10.72
CA TYR A 19 3.34 -3.22 -10.73
C TYR A 19 2.51 -2.72 -9.54
N TRP A 20 1.31 -3.26 -9.33
CA TRP A 20 0.44 -2.83 -8.24
C TRP A 20 0.74 -3.54 -6.92
N ALA A 21 1.21 -4.78 -6.98
CA ALA A 21 1.48 -5.64 -5.84
C ALA A 21 2.98 -5.97 -5.72
N ASP A 22 3.31 -6.95 -4.86
CA ASP A 22 4.68 -7.35 -4.54
C ASP A 22 5.26 -8.46 -5.45
N GLY A 23 4.53 -8.91 -6.47
CA GLY A 23 4.97 -9.98 -7.36
C GLY A 23 5.06 -11.37 -6.72
N GLY A 24 4.56 -11.55 -5.49
CA GLY A 24 4.54 -12.82 -4.76
C GLY A 24 5.91 -13.24 -4.20
N ASP A 25 6.98 -12.54 -4.57
CA ASP A 25 8.35 -12.74 -4.11
C ASP A 25 8.96 -11.46 -3.48
N GLY A 26 8.19 -10.38 -3.43
CA GLY A 26 8.63 -9.09 -2.89
C GLY A 26 9.35 -8.19 -3.91
N THR A 27 9.48 -8.62 -5.18
CA THR A 27 10.16 -7.83 -6.22
C THR A 27 9.26 -6.82 -6.92
N GLY A 28 7.94 -6.94 -6.73
CA GLY A 28 6.94 -6.03 -7.28
C GLY A 28 7.00 -4.62 -6.66
N ARG A 29 6.46 -3.64 -7.39
CA ARG A 29 6.57 -2.22 -7.03
C ARG A 29 5.62 -1.78 -5.91
N ASN A 30 4.59 -2.58 -5.61
CA ASN A 30 3.60 -2.28 -4.58
C ASN A 30 2.95 -0.87 -4.73
N MET A 31 2.66 -0.45 -5.96
CA MET A 31 2.11 0.89 -6.21
C MET A 31 0.75 1.11 -5.53
N LEU A 32 -0.04 0.05 -5.34
CA LEU A 32 -1.32 0.13 -4.62
C LEU A 32 -1.09 0.49 -3.16
N GLY A 33 -0.19 -0.25 -2.50
CA GLY A 33 0.20 0.00 -1.12
C GLY A 33 0.74 1.43 -0.93
N ILE A 34 1.60 1.89 -1.83
CA ILE A 34 2.17 3.25 -1.81
C ILE A 34 1.06 4.31 -1.86
N ILE A 35 0.17 4.28 -2.87
CA ILE A 35 -0.89 5.28 -3.01
C ILE A 35 -1.87 5.25 -1.84
N LEU A 36 -2.17 4.08 -1.28
CA LEU A 36 -3.01 3.97 -0.08
C LEU A 36 -2.33 4.59 1.15
N MET A 37 -1.03 4.40 1.32
CA MET A 37 -0.29 5.02 2.42
C MET A 37 -0.18 6.55 2.24
N GLU A 38 0.07 7.03 1.02
CA GLU A 38 0.04 8.47 0.72
C GLU A 38 -1.35 9.07 0.98
N THR A 39 -2.41 8.38 0.56
CA THR A 39 -3.79 8.79 0.83
C THR A 39 -4.09 8.81 2.32
N ARG A 40 -3.62 7.81 3.08
CA ARG A 40 -3.75 7.77 4.55
C ARG A 40 -3.11 9.00 5.18
N ASP A 41 -1.92 9.37 4.73
CA ASP A 41 -1.19 10.52 5.28
C ASP A 41 -1.83 11.85 4.88
N TYR A 42 -2.38 11.94 3.67
CA TYR A 42 -3.21 13.08 3.27
C TYR A 42 -4.43 13.23 4.19
N LEU A 43 -5.19 12.15 4.39
CA LEU A 43 -6.37 12.14 5.26
C LEU A 43 -6.03 12.50 6.71
N LYS A 44 -4.91 12.00 7.25
CA LYS A 44 -4.43 12.36 8.60
C LYS A 44 -4.13 13.85 8.76
N LYS A 45 -3.67 14.54 7.71
CA LYS A 45 -3.38 15.98 7.73
C LYS A 45 -4.62 16.85 7.55
N SER A 46 -5.68 16.30 6.98
CA SER A 46 -6.95 17.00 6.76
C SER A 46 -7.93 16.87 7.94
N LEU A 47 -7.52 16.20 9.01
CA LEU A 47 -8.22 16.07 10.29
C LEU A 47 -7.51 16.89 11.36
#